data_AF-A0A5S4EXN2-F1
#
_entry.id   AF-A0A5S4EXN2-F1
#
_cell.length_a   1.000
_cell.length_b   1.000
_cell.length_c   1.000
_cell.angle_alpha   90.00
_cell.angle_beta   90.00
_cell.angle_gamma   90.00
#
_symmetry.space_group_name_H-M   'P 1'
#
loop_
_entity.id
_entity.type
_entity.pdbx_description
1 polymer ?
#
loop_
_entity_poly.entity_id
_entity_poly.type
_entity_poly.pdbx_seq_one_letter_code
_entity_poly.pdbx_strand_id
1 'polypeptide(L)'
;MSDSGAVDAEGEAGEAVAPPPFEPVRVVPTRPDGWPDWLGRRPISSADRDRILKDLSADQEELDAAKRQDGLRLAPLFSSVTIEGFGRQGDPRKVARLRAAINAACRVAAGDRRTSYHATDERITIGIAGPDARERIAVLRRQQLAKIGGSRGWTITEELN
;
A
#
# COMPACT_ATOMS: atom_id res chain seq x y z
N MET A 1 3.10 -52.42 -42.83
CA MET A 1 4.27 -53.24 -42.46
C MET A 1 5.11 -52.34 -41.57
N SER A 2 4.80 -52.28 -40.27
CA SER A 2 5.47 -53.03 -39.18
C SER A 2 6.96 -52.67 -39.16
N ASP A 3 7.45 -51.94 -38.15
CA ASP A 3 7.65 -52.54 -36.83
C ASP A 3 7.53 -51.56 -35.65
N SER A 4 7.12 -52.12 -34.53
CA SER A 4 6.98 -51.51 -33.20
C SER A 4 8.31 -51.57 -32.45
N GLY A 5 8.51 -50.68 -31.48
CA GLY A 5 9.59 -50.80 -30.50
C GLY A 5 9.48 -49.77 -29.39
N ALA A 6 8.60 -50.04 -28.42
CA ALA A 6 8.63 -49.38 -27.12
C ALA A 6 9.33 -50.29 -26.11
N VAL A 7 10.35 -49.76 -25.45
CA VAL A 7 10.99 -50.15 -24.17
C VAL A 7 11.95 -48.99 -23.83
N ASP A 8 12.30 -48.60 -22.63
CA ASP A 8 11.69 -48.63 -21.29
C ASP A 8 12.43 -47.51 -20.52
N ALA A 9 11.84 -47.05 -19.43
CA ALA A 9 12.39 -46.03 -18.54
C ALA A 9 13.73 -46.45 -17.92
N GLU A 10 14.65 -45.50 -17.71
CA GLU A 10 15.36 -45.17 -16.44
C GLU A 10 15.91 -43.73 -16.65
N GLY A 11 15.77 -42.73 -15.77
CA GLY A 11 15.74 -42.80 -14.32
C GLY A 11 17.05 -42.33 -13.68
N GLU A 12 17.80 -41.38 -14.26
CA GLU A 12 19.02 -40.84 -13.62
C GLU A 12 18.86 -39.37 -13.23
N ALA A 13 18.79 -39.15 -11.92
CA ALA A 13 18.68 -37.87 -11.26
C ALA A 13 19.94 -37.03 -11.56
N GLY A 14 19.77 -35.95 -12.33
CA GLY A 14 20.79 -34.92 -12.47
C GLY A 14 20.98 -34.19 -11.15
N GLU A 15 22.09 -34.49 -10.47
CA GLU A 15 22.54 -33.76 -9.28
C GLU A 15 22.81 -32.30 -9.67
N ALA A 16 21.89 -31.41 -9.28
CA ALA A 16 21.98 -29.98 -9.56
C ALA A 16 23.11 -29.37 -8.71
N VAL A 17 24.30 -29.23 -9.31
CA VAL A 17 25.40 -28.47 -8.73
C VAL A 17 24.95 -27.03 -8.52
N ALA A 18 24.79 -26.63 -7.25
CA ALA A 18 24.46 -25.25 -6.90
C ALA A 18 25.57 -24.31 -7.39
N PRO A 19 25.24 -23.20 -8.07
CA PRO A 19 26.26 -22.23 -8.48
C PRO A 19 26.91 -21.62 -7.23
N PRO A 20 28.22 -21.30 -7.28
CA PRO A 20 28.90 -20.68 -6.15
C PRO A 20 28.25 -19.33 -5.81
N PRO A 21 28.30 -18.90 -4.54
CA PRO A 21 27.72 -17.63 -4.13
C PRO A 21 28.39 -16.48 -4.88
N PHE A 22 27.59 -15.68 -5.57
CA PHE A 22 28.03 -14.46 -6.23
C PHE A 22 28.42 -13.43 -5.16
N GLU A 23 29.72 -13.16 -4.99
CA GLU A 23 30.18 -11.97 -4.28
C GLU A 23 30.13 -10.77 -5.23
N PRO A 24 29.23 -9.79 -5.02
CA PRO A 24 29.22 -8.59 -5.85
C PRO A 24 30.48 -7.77 -5.58
N VAL A 25 31.42 -7.79 -6.52
CA VAL A 25 32.55 -6.85 -6.54
C VAL A 25 31.98 -5.45 -6.73
N ARG A 26 31.92 -4.66 -5.64
CA ARG A 26 31.45 -3.28 -5.66
C ARG A 26 32.54 -2.34 -6.17
N VAL A 27 32.74 -2.31 -7.49
CA VAL A 27 33.56 -1.26 -8.11
C VAL A 27 32.72 0.00 -8.22
N VAL A 28 33.06 1.04 -7.44
CA VAL A 28 32.51 2.38 -7.62
C VAL A 28 33.16 2.96 -8.89
N PRO A 29 32.38 3.41 -9.90
CA PRO A 29 32.97 4.07 -11.05
C PRO A 29 33.68 5.35 -10.59
N THR A 30 35.01 5.34 -10.58
CA THR A 30 35.78 6.59 -10.52
C THR A 30 35.58 7.28 -11.86
N ARG A 31 34.90 8.42 -11.84
CA ARG A 31 34.55 9.14 -13.06
C ARG A 31 35.86 9.64 -13.70
N PRO A 32 36.14 9.30 -14.97
CA PRO A 32 37.41 9.64 -15.62
C PRO A 32 37.49 11.11 -16.08
N ASP A 33 36.50 11.95 -15.76
CA ASP A 33 36.35 13.31 -16.29
C ASP A 33 37.10 14.39 -15.48
N GLY A 34 37.90 14.00 -14.49
CA GLY A 34 38.76 14.93 -13.75
C GLY A 34 38.02 15.94 -12.87
N TRP A 35 36.71 15.74 -12.63
CA TRP A 35 35.94 16.58 -11.72
C TRP A 35 36.38 16.38 -10.27
N PRO A 36 36.65 17.46 -9.51
CA PRO A 36 36.97 17.34 -8.10
C PRO A 36 35.80 16.70 -7.33
N ASP A 37 36.10 15.79 -6.40
CA ASP A 37 35.09 15.18 -5.53
C ASP A 37 34.70 16.14 -4.41
N TRP A 38 33.92 17.17 -4.75
CA TRP A 38 33.40 18.17 -3.83
C TRP A 38 32.54 17.59 -2.70
N LEU A 39 32.05 16.36 -2.87
CA LEU A 39 31.19 15.67 -1.90
C LEU A 39 31.99 14.72 -1.00
N GLY A 40 33.31 14.63 -1.17
CA GLY A 40 34.18 13.77 -0.37
C GLY A 40 33.65 12.33 -0.29
N ARG A 41 33.14 11.81 -1.40
CA ARG A 41 32.53 10.48 -1.55
C ARG A 41 33.59 9.40 -1.39
N ARG A 42 34.06 9.25 -0.15
CA ARG A 42 34.76 8.04 0.29
C ARG A 42 33.76 6.88 0.25
N PRO A 43 34.19 5.70 -0.20
CA PRO A 43 33.40 4.49 0.00
C PRO A 43 33.06 4.37 1.49
N ILE A 44 31.77 4.28 1.82
CA ILE A 44 31.32 4.04 3.19
C ILE A 44 31.93 2.72 3.64
N SER A 45 32.70 2.73 4.74
CA SER A 45 33.29 1.51 5.27
C SER A 45 32.19 0.57 5.78
N SER A 46 32.45 -0.74 5.86
CA SER A 46 31.45 -1.66 6.41
C SER A 46 31.05 -1.26 7.83
N ALA A 47 32.01 -0.83 8.65
CA ALA A 47 31.75 -0.39 10.02
C ALA A 47 30.84 0.85 10.08
N ASP A 48 31.07 1.83 9.20
CA ASP A 48 30.22 3.02 9.12
C ASP A 48 28.81 2.67 8.62
N ARG A 49 28.71 1.77 7.64
CA ARG A 49 27.43 1.28 7.14
C ARG A 49 26.65 0.57 8.25
N ASP A 50 27.30 -0.31 9.00
CA ASP A 50 26.66 -1.10 10.05
C ASP A 50 26.24 -0.18 11.22
N ARG A 51 27.01 0.87 11.51
CA ARG A 51 26.62 1.94 12.45
C ARG A 51 25.39 2.71 11.96
N ILE A 52 25.36 3.14 10.70
CA ILE A 52 24.21 3.84 10.11
C ILE A 52 22.97 2.97 10.14
N LEU A 53 23.09 1.68 9.79
CA LEU A 53 21.97 0.74 9.85
C LEU A 53 21.48 0.56 11.28
N LYS A 54 22.39 0.47 12.26
CA LYS A 54 22.04 0.37 13.68
C LYS A 54 21.31 1.61 14.18
N ASP A 55 21.80 2.80 13.83
CA ASP A 55 21.19 4.07 14.22
C ASP A 55 19.80 4.22 13.59
N LEU A 56 19.65 3.89 12.30
CA LEU A 56 18.35 3.88 11.61
C LEU A 56 17.38 2.84 12.20
N SER A 57 17.87 1.66 12.58
CA SER A 57 17.06 0.65 13.26
C SER A 57 16.61 1.12 14.64
N ALA A 58 17.47 1.78 15.40
CA ALA A 58 17.12 2.34 16.71
C ALA A 58 16.07 3.45 16.59
N ASP A 59 16.24 4.37 15.63
CA ASP A 59 15.26 5.42 15.34
C ASP A 59 13.91 4.83 14.92
N GLN A 60 13.93 3.77 14.10
CA GLN A 60 12.72 3.07 13.68
C GLN A 60 12.04 2.33 14.85
N GLU A 61 12.82 1.72 15.75
CA GLU A 61 12.31 1.07 16.96
C GLU A 61 11.69 2.06 17.94
N GLU A 62 12.29 3.25 18.11
CA GLU A 62 11.74 4.34 18.92
C GLU A 62 10.43 4.86 18.33
N LEU A 63 10.39 5.05 17.01
CA LEU A 63 9.20 5.49 16.28
C LEU A 63 8.08 4.43 16.33
N ASP A 64 8.44 3.15 16.26
CA ASP A 64 7.49 2.04 16.42
C ASP A 64 7.07 1.84 17.88
N ALA A 65 7.93 2.10 18.87
CA ALA A 65 7.56 2.08 20.29
C ALA A 65 6.59 3.22 20.62
N ALA A 66 6.83 4.43 20.10
CA ALA A 66 5.90 5.56 20.21
C ALA A 66 4.56 5.23 19.54
N LYS A 67 4.56 4.70 18.31
CA LYS A 67 3.34 4.22 17.63
C LYS A 67 2.65 3.08 18.38
N ARG A 68 3.39 2.18 19.03
CA ARG A 68 2.81 1.10 19.86
C ARG A 68 2.20 1.66 21.14
N GLN A 69 2.82 2.64 21.80
CA GLN A 69 2.24 3.30 22.97
C GLN A 69 0.97 4.10 22.62
N ASP A 70 0.97 4.79 21.48
CA ASP A 70 -0.22 5.46 20.95
C ASP A 70 -1.28 4.45 20.46
N GLY A 71 -0.86 3.38 19.79
CA GLY A 71 -1.72 2.31 19.27
C GLY A 71 -2.32 1.39 20.34
N LEU A 72 -1.66 1.25 21.49
CA LEU A 72 -2.20 0.57 22.67
C LEU A 72 -3.20 1.45 23.44
N ARG A 73 -3.18 2.78 23.25
CA ARG A 73 -4.16 3.72 23.82
C ARG A 73 -5.32 4.02 22.88
N LEU A 74 -5.13 3.94 21.57
CA LEU A 74 -6.17 3.94 20.55
C LEU A 74 -5.74 3.02 19.40
N ALA A 75 -6.22 1.78 19.36
CA ALA A 75 -6.50 1.20 18.05
C ALA A 75 -7.40 2.23 17.34
N PRO A 76 -7.09 2.68 16.11
CA PRO A 76 -7.95 3.65 15.47
C PRO A 76 -9.29 2.94 15.22
N LEU A 77 -10.25 3.13 16.11
CA LEU A 77 -11.61 2.69 15.92
C LEU A 77 -12.11 3.49 14.72
N PHE A 78 -12.25 2.79 13.60
CA PHE A 78 -12.78 3.37 12.38
C PHE A 78 -14.30 3.26 12.43
N SER A 79 -15.00 4.38 12.27
CA SER A 79 -16.36 4.30 11.73
C SER A 79 -16.26 4.26 10.21
N SER A 80 -17.01 3.37 9.56
CA SER A 80 -16.97 3.16 8.13
C SER A 80 -18.32 3.40 7.45
N VAL A 81 -18.26 3.78 6.18
CA VAL A 81 -19.41 3.84 5.27
C VAL A 81 -19.06 3.08 3.99
N THR A 82 -19.95 2.20 3.59
CA THR A 82 -19.87 1.46 2.33
C THR A 82 -20.97 1.94 1.39
N ILE A 83 -20.58 2.29 0.17
CA ILE A 83 -21.46 2.72 -0.91
C ILE A 83 -21.44 1.63 -1.97
N GLU A 84 -22.61 1.11 -2.32
CA GLU A 84 -22.79 0.09 -3.34
C GLU A 84 -23.64 0.60 -4.51
N GLY A 85 -23.51 -0.04 -5.67
CA GLY A 85 -24.31 0.27 -6.86
C GLY A 85 -23.52 0.91 -8.00
N PHE A 86 -22.19 0.85 -7.99
CA PHE A 86 -21.36 1.36 -9.08
C PHE A 86 -21.40 0.48 -10.34
N GLY A 87 -21.73 -0.81 -10.20
CA GLY A 87 -21.72 -1.79 -11.30
C GLY A 87 -22.73 -1.55 -12.43
N ARG A 88 -23.75 -0.67 -12.23
CA ARG A 88 -24.71 -0.30 -13.28
C ARG A 88 -24.21 0.82 -14.21
N GLN A 89 -23.06 1.43 -13.92
CA GLN A 89 -22.55 2.60 -14.64
C GLN A 89 -21.64 2.14 -15.80
N GLY A 90 -22.18 2.03 -17.02
CA GLY A 90 -21.46 1.49 -18.18
C GLY A 90 -20.33 2.35 -18.77
N ASP A 91 -20.09 3.57 -18.27
CA ASP A 91 -18.99 4.44 -18.73
C ASP A 91 -17.87 4.50 -17.67
N PRO A 92 -16.71 3.87 -17.92
CA PRO A 92 -15.59 3.85 -16.98
C PRO A 92 -15.06 5.23 -16.59
N ARG A 93 -15.11 6.22 -17.49
CA ARG A 93 -14.65 7.58 -17.20
C ARG A 93 -15.56 8.28 -16.21
N LYS A 94 -16.87 8.05 -16.30
CA LYS A 94 -17.84 8.55 -15.32
C LYS A 94 -17.64 7.89 -13.96
N VAL A 95 -17.40 6.57 -13.93
CA VAL A 95 -17.09 5.84 -12.68
C VAL A 95 -15.83 6.38 -12.01
N ALA A 96 -14.75 6.61 -12.77
CA ALA A 96 -13.51 7.15 -12.23
C ALA A 96 -13.69 8.56 -11.63
N ARG A 97 -14.39 9.46 -12.32
CA ARG A 97 -14.72 10.80 -11.81
C ARG A 97 -15.55 10.74 -10.54
N LEU A 98 -16.51 9.81 -10.50
CA LEU A 98 -17.37 9.61 -9.34
C LEU A 98 -16.59 9.13 -8.11
N ARG A 99 -15.69 8.15 -8.30
CA ARG A 99 -14.77 7.69 -7.24
C ARG A 99 -13.90 8.81 -6.72
N ALA A 100 -13.35 9.64 -7.61
CA ALA A 100 -12.55 10.80 -7.24
C ALA A 100 -13.37 11.82 -6.42
N ALA A 101 -14.60 12.13 -6.83
CA ALA A 101 -15.48 13.02 -6.09
C ALA A 101 -15.82 12.49 -4.69
N ILE A 102 -16.09 11.20 -4.58
CA ILE A 102 -16.35 10.52 -3.29
C ILE A 102 -15.12 10.55 -2.39
N ASN A 103 -13.92 10.27 -2.93
CA ASN A 103 -12.68 10.35 -2.17
C ASN A 103 -12.40 11.79 -1.69
N ALA A 104 -12.62 12.79 -2.55
CA ALA A 104 -12.48 14.19 -2.15
C ALA A 104 -13.47 14.59 -1.05
N ALA A 105 -14.75 14.19 -1.16
CA ALA A 105 -15.75 14.39 -0.12
C ALA A 105 -15.37 13.73 1.20
N CYS A 106 -14.83 12.51 1.15
CA CYS A 106 -14.30 11.82 2.32
C CYS A 106 -13.21 12.65 3.01
N ARG A 107 -12.24 13.18 2.24
CA ARG A 107 -11.17 14.02 2.79
C ARG A 107 -11.69 15.28 3.47
N VAL A 108 -12.67 15.94 2.86
CA VAL A 108 -13.33 17.11 3.47
C VAL A 108 -14.02 16.75 4.79
N ALA A 109 -14.75 15.64 4.83
CA ALA A 109 -15.45 15.22 6.04
C ALA A 109 -14.48 14.73 7.14
N ALA A 110 -13.40 14.05 6.75
CA ALA A 110 -12.39 13.54 7.66
C ALA A 110 -11.53 14.66 8.28
N GLY A 111 -11.33 15.79 7.60
CA GLY A 111 -10.38 16.81 8.03
C GLY A 111 -8.98 16.21 8.17
N ASP A 112 -8.36 16.42 9.33
CA ASP A 112 -7.02 15.90 9.63
C ASP A 112 -7.00 14.44 10.14
N ARG A 113 -8.16 13.77 10.15
CA ARG A 113 -8.25 12.38 10.60
C ARG A 113 -7.64 11.43 9.59
N ARG A 114 -7.07 10.33 10.09
CA ARG A 114 -6.67 9.20 9.27
C ARG A 114 -7.90 8.56 8.63
N THR A 115 -7.79 8.27 7.33
CA THR A 115 -8.85 7.62 6.55
C THR A 115 -8.37 6.29 5.97
N SER A 116 -9.27 5.33 5.82
CA SER A 116 -9.08 4.16 4.95
C SER A 116 -9.98 4.31 3.72
N TYR A 117 -9.50 3.83 2.57
CA TYR A 117 -10.23 3.87 1.31
C TYR A 117 -10.01 2.56 0.57
N HIS A 118 -11.09 1.81 0.38
CA HIS A 118 -11.10 0.55 -0.35
C HIS A 118 -12.17 0.63 -1.43
N ALA A 119 -11.78 0.37 -2.68
CA ALA A 119 -12.69 0.49 -3.81
C ALA A 119 -12.55 -0.72 -4.71
N THR A 120 -13.69 -1.32 -5.03
CA THR A 120 -13.85 -2.40 -6.02
C THR A 120 -14.77 -1.89 -7.13
N ASP A 121 -14.97 -2.63 -8.22
CA ASP A 121 -15.82 -2.18 -9.33
C ASP A 121 -17.27 -1.88 -8.89
N GLU A 122 -17.77 -2.56 -7.87
CA GLU A 122 -19.17 -2.48 -7.45
C GLU A 122 -19.43 -1.61 -6.22
N ARG A 123 -18.42 -1.46 -5.34
CA ARG A 123 -18.54 -0.76 -4.06
C ARG A 123 -17.31 0.02 -3.64
N ILE A 124 -17.52 1.04 -2.82
CA ILE A 124 -16.47 1.84 -2.16
C ILE A 124 -16.74 1.81 -0.65
N THR A 125 -15.72 1.44 0.13
CA THR A 125 -15.72 1.50 1.59
C THR A 125 -14.72 2.55 2.06
N ILE A 126 -15.20 3.44 2.93
CA ILE A 126 -14.42 4.54 3.50
C ILE A 126 -14.47 4.41 5.02
N GLY A 127 -13.32 4.37 5.68
CA GLY A 127 -13.22 4.49 7.13
C GLY A 127 -12.66 5.84 7.54
N ILE A 128 -13.16 6.40 8.64
CA ILE A 128 -12.59 7.56 9.33
C ILE A 128 -12.23 7.13 10.74
N ALA A 129 -11.00 7.41 11.19
CA ALA A 129 -10.55 7.09 12.53
C ALA A 129 -10.81 8.24 13.52
N GLY A 130 -11.06 7.88 14.78
CA GLY A 130 -11.09 8.81 15.91
C GLY A 130 -12.42 8.82 16.66
N PRO A 131 -12.46 9.49 17.82
CA PRO A 131 -13.66 9.51 18.67
C PRO A 131 -14.84 10.28 18.05
N ASP A 132 -14.59 11.14 17.06
CA ASP A 132 -15.58 11.91 16.29
C ASP A 132 -15.90 11.27 14.92
N ALA A 133 -15.45 10.03 14.69
CA ALA A 133 -15.58 9.38 13.40
C ALA A 133 -17.04 9.18 12.98
N ARG A 134 -17.92 8.86 13.93
CA ARG A 134 -19.35 8.67 13.69
C ARG A 134 -20.02 9.95 13.17
N GLU A 135 -19.74 11.08 13.82
CA GLU A 135 -20.25 12.39 13.41
C GLU A 135 -19.74 12.77 12.03
N ARG A 136 -18.46 12.48 11.74
CA ARG A 136 -17.88 12.74 10.41
C ARG A 136 -18.48 11.87 9.32
N ILE A 137 -18.75 10.59 9.59
CA ILE A 137 -19.48 9.71 8.66
C ILE A 137 -20.91 10.23 8.44
N ALA A 138 -21.59 10.72 9.49
CA ALA A 138 -22.91 11.33 9.34
C ALA A 138 -22.89 12.60 8.48
N VAL A 139 -21.88 13.46 8.64
CA VAL A 139 -21.67 14.66 7.80
C VAL A 139 -21.39 14.26 6.35
N LEU A 140 -20.47 13.31 6.13
CA LEU A 140 -20.14 12.76 4.81
C LEU A 140 -21.41 12.29 4.10
N ARG A 141 -22.23 11.48 4.77
CA ARG A 141 -23.49 10.96 4.22
C ARG A 141 -24.46 12.08 3.84
N ARG A 142 -24.83 12.93 4.80
CA ARG A 142 -25.94 13.89 4.63
C ARG A 142 -25.58 15.05 3.71
N GLN A 143 -24.34 15.53 3.78
CA GLN A 143 -23.96 16.76 3.10
C GLN A 143 -23.25 16.53 1.77
N GLN A 144 -22.49 15.44 1.64
CA GLN A 144 -21.66 15.19 0.46
C GLN A 144 -22.24 14.04 -0.37
N LEU A 145 -22.41 12.86 0.21
CA LEU A 145 -22.90 11.69 -0.53
C LEU A 145 -24.33 11.86 -1.03
N ALA A 146 -25.21 12.53 -0.29
CA ALA A 146 -26.54 12.88 -0.79
C ALA A 146 -26.48 13.76 -2.07
N LYS A 147 -25.54 14.71 -2.13
CA LYS A 147 -25.37 15.59 -3.31
C LYS A 147 -24.74 14.85 -4.49
N ILE A 148 -23.73 14.03 -4.24
CA ILE A 148 -23.04 13.26 -5.28
C ILE A 148 -23.95 12.14 -5.79
N GLY A 149 -24.67 11.47 -4.89
CA GLY A 149 -25.61 10.40 -5.17
C GLY A 149 -26.80 10.88 -5.98
N GLY A 150 -27.43 12.00 -5.62
CA GLY A 150 -28.61 12.50 -6.32
C GLY A 150 -29.72 11.44 -6.38
N SER A 151 -30.24 11.16 -7.57
CA SER A 151 -31.25 10.11 -7.83
C SER A 151 -30.67 8.71 -8.08
N ARG A 152 -29.36 8.50 -7.86
CA ARG A 152 -28.73 7.19 -8.05
C ARG A 152 -29.23 6.24 -6.97
N GLY A 153 -29.69 5.06 -7.36
CA GLY A 153 -30.15 3.99 -6.46
C GLY A 153 -29.01 3.32 -5.69
N TRP A 154 -28.15 4.11 -5.04
CA TRP A 154 -27.07 3.60 -4.21
C TRP A 154 -27.61 3.05 -2.91
N THR A 155 -26.98 1.96 -2.48
CA THR A 155 -27.15 1.45 -1.11
C THR A 155 -25.99 1.98 -0.28
N ILE A 156 -26.30 2.60 0.87
CA ILE A 156 -25.30 3.13 1.79
C ILE A 156 -25.46 2.42 3.13
N THR A 157 -24.43 1.68 3.52
CA THR A 157 -24.36 0.91 4.78
C THR A 157 -23.28 1.51 5.67
N GLU A 158 -23.50 1.53 6.97
CA GLU A 158 -22.58 2.12 7.95
C GLU A 158 -22.19 1.10 9.01
N GLU A 159 -20.91 1.07 9.38
CA GLU A 159 -20.39 0.30 10.51
C GLU A 159 -19.73 1.29 11.46
N LEU A 160 -20.43 1.62 12.54
CA LEU A 160 -20.04 2.69 13.46
C LEU A 160 -19.43 2.06 14.70
N ASN A 161 -18.16 2.38 14.97
CA ASN A 161 -17.46 2.06 16.21
C ASN A 161 -17.46 3.26 17.15
#